data_AF-A0A321L461-F1
#
_entry.id   AF-A0A321L461-F1
#
_cell.length_a   1.000
_cell.length_b   1.000
_cell.length_c   1.000
_cell.angle_alpha   90.00
_cell.angle_beta   90.00
_cell.angle_gamma   90.00
#
_symmetry.space_group_name_H-M   'P 1'
#
loop_
_entity.id
_entity.type
_entity.pdbx_description
1 polymer ?
#
loop_
_entity_poly.entity_id
_entity_poly.type
_entity_poly.pdbx_seq_one_letter_code
_entity_poly.pdbx_strand_id
1 'polypeptide(L)' 'MLRELFEKSGGGRYGLTTATFEVVLEQVAVKYAPGCTQQQKLQLWRELRLEELALARGCAAGHEYAWQEFLTGCAP' A
#
# COMPACT_ATOMS: atom_id res chain seq x y z
N MET A 1 12.34 -1.21 -8.53
CA MET A 1 11.89 -1.89 -7.29
C MET A 1 10.71 -1.21 -6.59
N LEU A 2 10.83 -0.04 -5.97
CA LEU A 2 9.67 0.65 -5.34
C LEU A 2 8.54 0.91 -6.36
N ARG A 3 8.91 1.35 -7.57
CA ARG A 3 7.98 1.52 -8.69
C ARG A 3 7.22 0.24 -9.03
N GLU A 4 7.88 -0.91 -9.06
CA GLU A 4 7.22 -2.20 -9.33
C GLU A 4 6.22 -2.58 -8.23
N LEU A 5 6.58 -2.33 -6.96
CA LEU A 5 5.65 -2.55 -5.84
C LEU A 5 4.42 -1.62 -5.93
N PHE A 6 4.63 -0.37 -6.38
CA PHE A 6 3.55 0.58 -6.61
C PHE A 6 2.68 0.21 -7.81
N GLU A 7 3.28 -0.23 -8.92
CA GLU A 7 2.54 -0.74 -10.08
C GLU A 7 1.71 -1.98 -9.69
N LYS A 8 2.30 -2.93 -8.93
CA LYS A 8 1.62 -4.11 -8.41
C LYS A 8 0.47 -3.77 -7.44
N SER A 9 0.59 -2.71 -6.66
CA SER A 9 -0.47 -2.31 -5.72
C SER A 9 -1.71 -1.73 -6.41
N GLY A 10 -1.59 -1.30 -7.67
CA GLY A 10 -2.65 -0.60 -8.38
C GLY A 10 -3.02 0.75 -7.74
N GLY A 11 -2.16 1.30 -6.88
CA GLY A 11 -2.47 2.46 -6.04
C GLY A 11 -2.82 3.73 -6.81
N GLY A 12 -2.34 3.88 -8.05
CA GLY A 12 -2.72 4.99 -8.93
C GLY A 12 -4.23 5.10 -9.16
N ARG A 13 -4.96 3.96 -9.15
CA ARG A 13 -6.43 3.95 -9.27
C ARG A 13 -7.15 4.56 -8.07
N TYR A 14 -6.46 4.64 -6.93
CA TYR A 14 -6.97 5.17 -5.66
C TYR A 14 -6.37 6.55 -5.33
N GLY A 15 -5.81 7.24 -6.34
CA GLY A 15 -5.23 8.58 -6.17
C GLY A 15 -3.89 8.62 -5.43
N LEU A 16 -3.25 7.46 -5.22
CA LEU A 16 -1.92 7.42 -4.60
C LEU A 16 -0.84 7.85 -5.60
N THR A 17 0.17 8.54 -5.08
CA THR A 17 1.45 8.73 -5.77
C THR A 17 2.46 7.71 -5.26
N THR A 18 3.52 7.45 -6.04
CA THR A 18 4.64 6.60 -5.60
C THR A 18 5.25 7.11 -4.28
N ALA A 19 5.35 8.43 -4.10
CA ALA A 19 5.89 9.03 -2.88
C ALA A 19 4.98 8.78 -1.66
N THR A 20 3.67 8.98 -1.81
CA THR A 20 2.71 8.68 -0.72
C THR A 20 2.73 7.20 -0.37
N PHE A 21 2.83 6.32 -1.37
CA PHE A 21 2.90 4.88 -1.19
C PHE A 21 4.18 4.45 -0.45
N GLU A 22 5.33 5.02 -0.78
CA GLU A 22 6.60 4.79 -0.07
C GLU A 22 6.48 5.15 1.41
N VAL A 23 5.86 6.28 1.74
CA VAL A 23 5.60 6.67 3.13
C VAL A 23 4.76 5.62 3.85
N VAL A 24 3.76 5.01 3.20
CA VAL A 24 2.98 3.92 3.81
C VAL A 24 3.86 2.70 4.09
N LEU A 25 4.67 2.28 3.13
CA LEU A 25 5.58 1.13 3.28
C LEU A 25 6.61 1.36 4.39
N GLU A 26 7.14 2.57 4.50
CA GLU A 26 8.05 2.96 5.59
C GLU A 26 7.35 2.91 6.95
N GLN A 27 6.10 3.37 7.06
CA GLN A 27 5.31 3.25 8.30
C GLN A 27 5.11 1.79 8.71
N VAL A 28 4.89 0.89 7.76
CA VAL A 28 4.81 -0.56 8.02
C VAL A 28 6.16 -1.08 8.50
N ALA A 29 7.27 -0.73 7.85
CA ALA A 29 8.60 -1.16 8.26
C ALA A 29 8.97 -0.68 9.66
N VAL A 30 8.68 0.58 10.01
CA VAL A 30 8.90 1.13 11.36
C VAL A 30 8.13 0.35 12.41
N LYS A 31 6.89 -0.06 12.10
CA LYS A 31 6.02 -0.77 13.05
C LYS A 31 6.39 -2.24 13.25
N TYR A 32 6.75 -2.94 12.17
CA TYR A 32 6.87 -4.41 12.19
C TYR A 32 8.32 -4.91 12.05
N ALA A 33 9.26 -4.08 11.61
CA ALA A 33 10.67 -4.41 11.48
C ALA A 33 11.57 -3.21 11.84
N PRO A 34 11.48 -2.68 13.08
CA PRO A 34 12.31 -1.54 13.49
C PRO A 34 13.80 -1.89 13.41
N GLY A 35 14.62 -0.93 12.94
CA GLY A 35 16.06 -1.12 12.80
C GLY A 35 16.49 -2.04 11.65
N CYS A 36 15.57 -2.49 10.81
CA CYS A 36 15.93 -3.31 9.65
C CYS A 36 16.64 -2.51 8.55
N THR A 37 17.54 -3.18 7.86
CA THR A 37 18.26 -2.65 6.70
C THR A 37 17.32 -2.43 5.51
N GLN A 38 17.75 -1.64 4.52
CA GLN A 38 16.95 -1.42 3.31
C GLN A 38 16.60 -2.73 2.58
N GLN A 39 17.53 -3.70 2.54
CA GLN A 39 17.26 -5.00 1.92
C GLN A 39 16.18 -5.79 2.68
N GLN A 40 16.16 -5.72 4.01
CA GLN A 40 15.14 -6.37 4.83
C GLN A 40 13.77 -5.69 4.67
N LYS A 41 13.71 -4.34 4.61
CA LYS A 41 12.48 -3.61 4.27
C LYS A 41 11.90 -4.07 2.95
N LEU A 42 12.76 -4.19 1.93
CA LEU A 42 12.36 -4.61 0.60
C LEU A 42 11.81 -6.04 0.56
N GLN A 43 12.31 -6.95 1.40
CA GLN A 43 11.73 -8.29 1.55
C GLN A 43 10.37 -8.21 2.26
N LEU A 44 10.29 -7.50 3.38
CA LEU A 44 9.03 -7.27 4.10
C LEU A 44 7.94 -6.69 3.18
N TRP A 45 8.27 -5.65 2.41
CA TRP A 45 7.31 -5.01 1.51
C TRP A 45 6.81 -5.94 0.41
N ARG A 46 7.63 -6.89 -0.06
CA ARG A 46 7.20 -7.89 -1.06
C ARG A 46 6.19 -8.89 -0.50
N GLU A 47 6.21 -9.15 0.80
CA GLU A 47 5.30 -10.08 1.50
C GLU A 47 3.94 -9.45 1.83
N LEU A 48 3.81 -8.13 1.71
CA LEU A 48 2.55 -7.43 1.96
C LEU A 48 1.50 -7.72 0.87
N ARG A 49 0.22 -7.72 1.26
CA ARG A 49 -0.92 -7.63 0.33
C ARG A 49 -1.02 -6.19 -0.20
N LEU A 50 -0.17 -5.84 -1.16
CA LEU A 50 0.01 -4.45 -1.63
C LEU A 50 -1.27 -3.83 -2.20
N GLU A 51 -2.09 -4.62 -2.90
CA GLU A 51 -3.39 -4.18 -3.45
C GLU A 51 -4.35 -3.72 -2.35
N GLU A 52 -4.47 -4.51 -1.28
CA GLU A 52 -5.31 -4.21 -0.12
C GLU A 52 -4.77 -3.02 0.67
N LEU A 53 -3.45 -2.93 0.83
CA LEU A 53 -2.80 -1.80 1.47
C LEU A 53 -3.11 -0.49 0.72
N ALA A 54 -3.04 -0.52 -0.61
CA ALA A 54 -3.35 0.63 -1.45
C ALA A 54 -4.84 0.99 -1.40
N LEU A 55 -5.74 0.00 -1.45
CA LEU A 55 -7.18 0.19 -1.32
C LEU A 55 -7.53 0.83 0.03
N ALA A 56 -7.05 0.27 1.14
CA ALA A 56 -7.28 0.77 2.48
C ALA A 56 -6.73 2.19 2.65
N ARG A 57 -5.55 2.49 2.10
CA ARG A 57 -5.01 3.85 2.13
C ARG A 57 -5.84 4.82 1.30
N GLY A 58 -6.32 4.41 0.12
CA GLY A 58 -7.25 5.20 -0.69
C GLY A 58 -8.53 5.55 0.08
N CYS A 59 -9.12 4.58 0.78
CA CYS A 59 -10.28 4.80 1.65
C CYS A 59 -9.96 5.82 2.76
N ALA A 60 -8.83 5.64 3.46
CA ALA A 60 -8.38 6.56 4.51
C ALA A 60 -8.11 8.00 4.00
N ALA A 61 -7.77 8.15 2.72
CA ALA A 61 -7.59 9.44 2.07
C ALA A 61 -8.90 10.06 1.54
N GLY A 62 -10.05 9.39 1.71
CA GLY A 62 -11.35 9.86 1.22
C GLY A 62 -11.57 9.64 -0.28
N HIS A 63 -10.82 8.74 -0.93
CA HIS A 63 -10.98 8.49 -2.35
C HIS A 63 -12.27 7.72 -2.65
N GLU A 64 -13.20 8.33 -3.39
CA GLU A 64 -14.54 7.78 -3.61
C GLU A 64 -14.52 6.40 -4.27
N TYR A 65 -13.76 6.22 -5.34
CA TYR A 65 -13.65 4.93 -6.01
C TYR A 65 -13.01 3.85 -5.12
N ALA A 66 -12.12 4.23 -4.18
CA ALA A 66 -11.56 3.25 -3.25
C ALA A 66 -12.62 2.79 -2.25
N TRP A 67 -13.45 3.71 -1.75
CA TRP A 67 -14.60 3.37 -0.92
C TRP A 67 -15.60 2.49 -1.64
N GLN A 68 -15.90 2.79 -2.91
CA GLN A 68 -16.78 1.96 -3.72
C GLN A 68 -16.23 0.53 -3.82
N GLU A 69 -14.98 0.35 -4.23
CA GLU A 69 -14.34 -0.97 -4.34
C GLU A 69 -14.28 -1.71 -2.99
N PHE A 70 -14.01 -1.01 -1.89
CA PHE A 70 -13.99 -1.62 -0.56
C PHE A 70 -15.39 -2.10 -0.13
N LEU A 71 -16.43 -1.30 -0.38
CA LEU A 71 -17.82 -1.62 -0.01
C LEU A 71 -18.42 -2.69 -0.92
N THR A 72 -18.10 -2.70 -2.21
CA THR A 72 -18.60 -3.68 -3.19
C THR A 72 -17.77 -4.96 -3.24
N GLY A 73 -16.51 -4.89 -2.82
CA GLY A 73 -15.60 -6.03 -2.66
C GLY A 73 -15.87 -6.87 -1.40
N CYS A 74 -16.82 -6.47 -0.56
CA CYS A 74 -17.45 -7.34 0.44
C CYS A 74 -18.27 -8.43 -0.30
N ALA A 75 -17.59 -9.41 -0.88
CA ALA A 75 -18.22 -10.67 -1.23
C ALA A 75 -18.73 -11.33 0.08
N PRO A 76 -19.90 -12.00 0.06
CA PRO A 76 -20.47 -12.66 1.24
C PRO A 76 -19.55 -13.71 1.86
#